data_AF-A0A8C8YVD9-F1
#
_entry.id   AF-A0A8C8YVD9-F1
#
_cell.length_a   1.000
_cell.length_b   1.000
_cell.length_c   1.000
_cell.angle_alpha   90.00
_cell.angle_beta   90.00
_cell.angle_gamma   90.00
#
_symmetry.space_group_name_H-M   'P 1'
#
loop_
_entity.id
_entity.type
_entity.pdbx_description
1 polymer ?
#
loop_
_entity_poly.entity_id
_entity_poly.type
_entity_poly.pdbx_seq_one_letter_code
_entity_poly.pdbx_strand_id
1 'polypeptide(L)' 'VPQSGITDTHCPRKDDKSSKTEENKNNVKFKVKCSRHLYTLVITDKEKAGKLKQSLPPGWAVKELK' A
#
# COMPACT_ATOMS: atom_id res chain seq x y z
N VAL A 1 -3.52 -30.08 -12.05
CA VAL A 1 -4.14 -28.80 -12.48
C VAL A 1 -3.84 -27.77 -11.39
N PRO A 2 -2.78 -26.95 -11.52
CA PRO A 2 -2.59 -25.82 -10.60
C PRO A 2 -3.55 -24.71 -11.03
N GLN A 3 -4.39 -24.23 -10.10
CA GLN A 3 -5.30 -23.12 -10.36
C GLN A 3 -4.50 -21.81 -10.49
N SER A 4 -4.19 -21.42 -11.73
CA SER A 4 -3.91 -20.03 -12.11
C SER A 4 -5.21 -19.24 -11.95
N GLY A 5 -5.27 -18.00 -11.51
CA GLY A 5 -4.25 -16.99 -11.33
C GLY A 5 -5.06 -15.72 -11.10
N ILE A 6 -5.02 -15.18 -9.89
CA ILE A 6 -5.59 -13.86 -9.62
C ILE A 6 -4.61 -12.90 -10.30
N THR A 7 -5.05 -12.31 -11.40
CA THR A 7 -4.25 -11.39 -12.20
C THR A 7 -3.83 -10.18 -11.36
N ASP A 8 -2.57 -10.15 -10.95
CA ASP A 8 -1.87 -8.99 -10.39
C ASP A 8 -1.77 -7.92 -11.49
N THR A 9 -2.87 -7.20 -11.71
CA THR A 9 -2.96 -6.10 -12.67
C THR A 9 -3.25 -4.81 -11.92
N HIS A 10 -2.23 -4.28 -11.23
CA HIS A 10 -1.98 -2.84 -11.19
C HIS A 10 -0.58 -2.45 -10.68
N CYS A 11 0.48 -3.25 -10.89
CA CYS A 11 1.87 -2.75 -10.69
C CYS A 11 2.93 -3.74 -11.24
N PRO A 12 3.25 -3.72 -12.55
CA PRO A 12 3.95 -4.80 -13.24
C PRO A 12 5.48 -4.85 -13.02
N ARG A 13 5.98 -4.68 -11.79
CA ARG A 13 7.42 -4.87 -11.49
C ARG A 13 7.70 -5.44 -10.11
N LYS A 14 8.51 -6.50 -10.09
CA LYS A 14 9.16 -7.13 -8.92
C LYS A 14 10.29 -6.25 -8.35
N ASP A 15 10.12 -4.94 -8.34
CA ASP A 15 11.05 -4.05 -7.66
C ASP A 15 10.60 -3.90 -6.21
N ASP A 16 11.55 -3.73 -5.29
CA ASP A 16 11.34 -3.54 -3.85
C ASP A 16 10.41 -2.34 -3.59
N LYS A 17 9.10 -2.61 -3.60
CA LYS A 17 8.08 -1.63 -3.28
C LYS A 17 7.90 -1.72 -1.77
N SER A 18 8.45 -0.76 -1.04
CA SER A 18 8.10 -0.55 0.36
C SER A 18 6.95 0.44 0.43
N SER A 19 5.93 0.12 1.23
CA SER A 19 4.87 1.06 1.57
C SER A 19 5.06 1.48 3.02
N LYS A 20 4.90 2.76 3.29
CA LYS A 20 4.95 3.34 4.62
C LYS A 20 3.58 3.92 4.90
N THR A 21 2.95 3.49 5.97
CA THR A 21 1.69 4.08 6.42
C THR A 21 1.98 4.93 7.64
N GLU A 22 1.68 6.22 7.53
CA GLU A 22 1.84 7.20 8.60
C GLU A 22 0.45 7.64 9.06
N GLU A 23 0.12 7.32 10.30
CA GLU A 23 -1.17 7.62 10.89
C GLU A 23 -1.07 8.90 11.72
N ASN A 24 -1.65 9.99 11.23
CA ASN A 24 -1.79 11.23 12.00
C ASN A 24 -3.18 11.28 12.63
N LYS A 25 -3.38 12.14 13.66
CA LYS A 25 -4.67 12.28 14.37
C LYS A 25 -5.88 12.49 13.43
N ASN A 26 -5.68 13.23 12.34
CA ASN A 26 -6.75 13.68 11.45
C ASN A 26 -6.70 13.05 10.05
N ASN A 27 -5.60 12.38 9.69
CA ASN A 27 -5.44 11.77 8.37
C ASN A 27 -4.46 10.60 8.38
N VAL A 28 -4.66 9.65 7.47
CA VAL A 28 -3.72 8.56 7.19
C VAL A 28 -3.00 8.86 5.89
N LYS A 29 -1.67 8.81 5.88
CA LYS A 29 -0.85 8.97 4.68
C LYS A 29 -0.26 7.63 4.27
N PHE A 30 -0.62 7.16 3.09
CA PHE A 30 -0.02 5.99 2.44
C PHE A 30 1.10 6.45 1.52
N LYS A 31 2.34 6.24 1.95
CA LYS A 31 3.54 6.57 1.20
C LYS A 31 4.02 5.32 0.47
N VAL A 32 3.75 5.22 -0.81
CA VAL A 32 4.13 4.08 -1.66
C VAL A 32 5.43 4.40 -2.38
N LYS A 33 6.51 3.68 -2.08
CA LYS A 33 7.76 3.79 -2.84
C LYS A 33 7.64 2.95 -4.10
N CYS A 34 7.75 3.62 -5.25
CA CYS A 34 7.86 2.95 -6.54
C CYS A 34 9.16 3.40 -7.20
N SER A 35 10.10 2.48 -7.42
CA SER A 35 11.36 2.70 -8.13
C SER A 35 12.03 4.04 -7.76
N ARG A 36 11.84 5.09 -8.56
CA ARG A 36 12.44 6.42 -8.34
C ARG A 36 11.68 7.33 -7.38
N HIS A 37 10.35 7.33 -7.38
CA HIS A 37 9.54 8.32 -6.65
C HIS A 37 8.85 7.74 -5.40
N LEU A 38 8.38 8.64 -4.53
CA LEU A 38 7.55 8.33 -3.38
C LEU A 38 6.17 8.94 -3.61
N TYR A 39 5.17 8.11 -3.84
CA TYR A 39 3.80 8.55 -3.99
C TYR A 39 3.15 8.64 -2.62
N THR A 40 2.48 9.76 -2.32
CA THR A 40 1.78 9.94 -1.04
C THR A 40 0.30 10.10 -1.30
N LEU A 41 -0.51 9.17 -0.80
CA LEU A 41 -1.96 9.27 -0.78
C LEU A 41 -2.41 9.67 0.62
N VAL A 42 -3.13 10.79 0.74
CA VAL A 42 -3.66 11.27 2.02
C VAL A 42 -5.15 10.98 2.09
N ILE A 43 -5.57 10.22 3.11
CA ILE A 43 -6.96 9.87 3.36
C ILE A 43 -7.36 10.47 4.71
N THR A 44 -8.42 11.27 4.73
CA THR A 44 -8.98 11.86 5.97
C THR A 44 -9.94 10.90 6.69
N ASP A 45 -10.55 9.99 5.93
CA ASP A 45 -11.54 9.03 6.39
C ASP A 45 -10.87 7.75 6.94
N LYS A 46 -11.06 7.48 8.24
CA LYS A 46 -10.43 6.34 8.93
C LYS A 46 -10.99 4.99 8.50
N GLU A 47 -12.29 4.91 8.18
CA GLU A 47 -12.90 3.66 7.72
C GLU A 47 -12.34 3.25 6.35
N LYS A 48 -12.25 4.22 5.42
CA LYS A 48 -11.66 3.98 4.11
C LYS A 48 -10.19 3.62 4.22
N ALA A 49 -9.46 4.26 5.12
CA ALA A 49 -8.06 3.95 5.37
C ALA A 49 -7.87 2.50 5.88
N GLY A 50 -8.74 2.00 6.76
CA GLY A 50 -8.70 0.62 7.25
C GLY A 50 -8.91 -0.40 6.13
N LYS A 51 -9.89 -0.16 5.25
CA LYS A 51 -10.14 -0.99 4.06
C LYS A 51 -8.95 -0.96 3.09
N LEU A 52 -8.31 0.19 2.93
CA LEU A 52 -7.13 0.33 2.08
C LEU A 52 -5.93 -0.44 2.64
N LYS A 53 -5.70 -0.39 3.96
CA LYS A 53 -4.66 -1.19 4.64
C LYS A 53 -4.83 -2.69 4.35
N GLN A 54 -6.07 -3.19 4.38
CA GLN A 54 -6.39 -4.61 4.09
C GLN A 54 -6.28 -4.98 2.61
N SER A 55 -6.50 -4.02 1.72
CA SER A 55 -6.38 -4.23 0.27
C SER A 55 -4.93 -4.29 -0.20
N LEU A 56 -3.98 -3.83 0.62
CA LEU A 56 -2.56 -3.94 0.32
C LEU A 56 -2.10 -5.39 0.52
N PRO A 57 -1.41 -5.99 -0.47
CA PRO A 57 -0.94 -7.37 -0.36
C PRO A 57 0.08 -7.53 0.78
N PRO A 58 0.05 -8.65 1.52
CA PRO A 58 0.95 -8.93 2.65
C PRO A 58 2.43 -9.06 2.24
N GLY A 59 2.72 -9.23 0.94
CA GLY A 59 4.08 -9.22 0.38
C GLY A 59 4.65 -7.81 0.16
N TRP A 60 3.85 -6.77 0.35
CA TRP A 60 4.32 -5.39 0.36
C TRP A 60 4.90 -5.12 1.76
N ALA A 61 6.16 -4.73 1.88
CA ALA A 61 6.76 -4.40 3.17
C ALA A 61 6.12 -3.11 3.73
N VAL A 62 5.00 -3.27 4.46
CA VAL A 62 4.26 -2.19 5.13
C VAL A 62 5.01 -1.85 6.41
N LYS A 63 5.74 -0.74 6.41
CA LYS A 63 6.37 -0.20 7.62
C LYS A 63 5.43 0.83 8.23
N GLU A 64 4.81 0.48 9.36
CA GLU A 64 4.04 1.45 10.14
C GLU A 64 4.99 2.45 10.81
N LEU A 65 4.79 3.72 10.50
CA LEU A 65 5.45 4.83 11.15
C LEU A 65 4.44 5.47 12.09
N LYS A 66 4.68 5.30 13.40
CA LYS A 66 3.97 6.00 14.47
C LYS A 66 4.47 7.43 14.60
#